data_AF-A0A5N5WIY3-F1
#
_entry.id   AF-A0A5N5WIY3-F1
#
_cell.length_a   1.000
_cell.length_b   1.000
_cell.length_c   1.000
_cell.angle_alpha   90.00
_cell.angle_beta   90.00
_cell.angle_gamma   90.00
#
_symmetry.space_group_name_H-M   'P 1'
#
loop_
_entity.id
_entity.type
_entity.pdbx_description
1 polymer ?
#
loop_
_entity_poly.entity_id
_entity_poly.type
_entity_poly.pdbx_seq_one_letter_code
_entity_poly.pdbx_strand_id
1 'polypeptide(L)'
;MIDGEIEACATEEPYDKADCGCAHGNTPPLLWEPATLVDAMDAVIHRGGHIGTHAYGDRAVRNLLDVYERLLKRYPHLPQGTLVMEHGGLAIAEQRARAVALGIHVTIRHPLLHYFAGIQEVYRGI
;
A
#
# COMPACT_ATOMS: atom_id res chain seq x y z
N MET A 1 -2.93 5.21 6.12
CA MET A 1 -3.62 4.29 5.18
C MET A 1 -3.81 5.02 3.86
N ILE A 2 -3.39 4.43 2.73
CA ILE A 2 -3.52 5.05 1.40
C ILE A 2 -4.67 4.46 0.56
N ASP A 3 -5.16 3.27 0.89
CA ASP A 3 -6.30 2.60 0.23
C ASP A 3 -7.15 1.78 1.23
N GLY A 4 -8.23 1.17 0.74
CA GLY A 4 -9.09 0.31 1.56
C GLY A 4 -8.49 -1.07 1.88
N GLU A 5 -9.28 -1.88 2.58
CA GLU A 5 -9.02 -3.31 2.79
C GLU A 5 -9.22 -4.09 1.49
N ILE A 6 -9.04 -5.42 1.50
CA ILE A 6 -9.03 -6.25 0.30
C ILE A 6 -10.27 -6.10 -0.61
N GLU A 7 -11.43 -5.75 -0.05
CA GLU A 7 -12.69 -5.53 -0.77
C GLU A 7 -12.79 -4.16 -1.46
N ALA A 8 -11.88 -3.24 -1.12
CA ALA A 8 -11.85 -1.85 -1.59
C ALA A 8 -10.42 -1.31 -1.81
N CYS A 9 -9.42 -2.19 -1.91
CA CYS A 9 -8.03 -1.82 -2.10
C CYS A 9 -7.81 -1.31 -3.52
N ALA A 10 -6.95 -0.31 -3.66
CA ALA A 10 -6.79 0.40 -4.91
C ALA A 10 -5.86 -0.40 -5.84
N THR A 11 -6.42 -0.94 -6.91
CA THR A 11 -5.68 -1.74 -7.89
C THR A 11 -5.55 -1.07 -9.24
N GLU A 12 -4.53 -1.46 -10.01
CA GLU A 12 -4.37 -0.97 -11.38
C GLU A 12 -5.48 -1.54 -12.26
N GLU A 13 -5.74 -2.84 -12.14
CA GLU A 13 -6.82 -3.52 -12.85
C GLU A 13 -8.15 -3.49 -12.07
N PRO A 14 -9.29 -3.43 -12.77
CA PRO A 14 -10.62 -3.51 -12.13
C PRO A 14 -10.84 -4.82 -11.37
N TYR A 15 -11.84 -4.82 -10.49
CA TYR A 15 -12.29 -6.05 -9.82
C TYR A 15 -13.14 -6.88 -10.81
N ASP A 16 -12.79 -8.16 -10.96
CA ASP A 16 -13.24 -9.01 -12.08
C ASP A 16 -14.53 -9.80 -11.80
N LYS A 17 -14.99 -9.93 -10.54
CA LYS A 17 -16.21 -10.68 -10.23
C LYS A 17 -17.48 -9.81 -10.21
N ALA A 18 -18.47 -10.16 -11.02
CA ALA A 18 -19.73 -9.42 -11.17
C ALA A 18 -20.62 -9.46 -9.92
N ASP A 19 -20.54 -10.51 -9.10
CA ASP A 19 -21.41 -10.75 -7.94
C ASP A 19 -20.74 -10.45 -6.58
N CYS A 20 -19.62 -9.72 -6.58
CA CYS A 20 -18.83 -9.44 -5.36
C CYS A 20 -19.48 -8.46 -4.37
N GLY A 21 -20.54 -7.73 -4.75
CA GLY A 21 -21.05 -6.59 -3.98
C GLY A 21 -20.12 -5.36 -3.94
N CYS A 22 -18.95 -5.47 -4.59
CA CYS A 22 -18.05 -4.38 -4.92
C CYS A 22 -18.52 -3.66 -6.19
N ALA A 23 -18.03 -2.44 -6.44
CA ALA A 23 -18.34 -1.71 -7.67
C ALA A 23 -17.60 -2.37 -8.86
N HIS A 24 -18.12 -3.50 -9.34
CA HIS A 24 -17.58 -4.31 -10.42
C HIS A 24 -17.18 -3.47 -11.63
N GLY A 25 -16.07 -3.84 -12.29
CA GLY A 25 -15.53 -3.08 -13.41
C GLY A 25 -14.88 -1.73 -13.03
N ASN A 26 -14.78 -1.40 -11.73
CA ASN A 26 -14.06 -0.23 -11.26
C ASN A 26 -12.76 -0.60 -10.53
N THR A 27 -11.86 0.37 -10.51
CA THR A 27 -10.69 0.37 -9.63
C THR A 27 -10.99 1.23 -8.40
N PRO A 28 -11.04 0.69 -7.18
CA PRO A 28 -11.26 1.49 -5.97
C PRO A 28 -10.24 2.63 -5.83
N PRO A 29 -10.66 3.81 -5.34
CA PRO A 29 -9.79 4.99 -5.30
C PRO A 29 -8.69 4.87 -4.24
N LEU A 30 -7.65 5.69 -4.37
CA LEU A 30 -6.79 6.01 -3.24
C LEU A 30 -7.59 6.87 -2.24
N LEU A 31 -7.38 6.65 -0.95
CA LEU A 31 -7.96 7.45 0.13
C LEU A 31 -7.20 8.77 0.37
N TRP A 32 -5.98 8.86 -0.14
CA TRP A 32 -5.14 10.05 -0.06
C TRP A 32 -4.55 10.38 -1.42
N GLU A 33 -4.55 11.67 -1.74
CA GLU A 33 -3.75 12.17 -2.85
C GLU A 33 -2.26 12.05 -2.50
N PRO A 34 -1.42 11.42 -3.34
CA PRO A 34 -0.02 11.15 -3.01
C PRO A 34 0.80 12.39 -2.64
N ALA A 35 0.56 13.53 -3.29
CA ALA A 35 1.25 14.77 -2.97
C ALA A 35 0.94 15.26 -1.54
N THR A 36 -0.34 15.25 -1.16
CA THR A 36 -0.77 15.60 0.20
C THR A 36 -0.20 14.62 1.23
N LEU A 37 -0.10 13.34 0.89
CA LEU A 37 0.47 12.34 1.78
C LEU A 37 1.97 12.57 2.05
N VAL A 38 2.74 13.00 1.05
CA VAL A 38 4.13 13.42 1.24
C VAL A 38 4.22 14.52 2.29
N ASP A 39 3.40 15.57 2.17
CA ASP A 39 3.47 16.71 3.08
C ASP A 39 3.04 16.35 4.51
N ALA A 40 2.02 15.51 4.65
CA ALA A 40 1.57 15.00 5.95
C ALA A 40 2.67 14.16 6.63
N MET A 41 3.31 13.25 5.90
CA MET A 41 4.39 12.42 6.43
C MET A 41 5.66 13.22 6.73
N ASP A 42 5.99 14.20 5.89
CA ASP A 42 7.11 15.12 6.10
C ASP A 42 7.01 15.82 7.46
N ALA A 43 5.83 16.33 7.81
CA ALA A 43 5.57 16.98 9.09
C ALA A 43 5.79 16.05 10.30
N VAL A 44 5.51 14.75 10.17
CA VAL A 44 5.73 13.75 11.23
C VAL A 44 7.22 13.41 11.33
N ILE A 45 7.88 13.15 10.20
CA ILE A 45 9.31 12.84 10.14
C ILE A 45 10.15 14.00 10.70
N HIS A 46 9.80 15.24 10.34
CA HIS A 46 10.48 16.44 10.82
C HIS A 46 10.49 16.54 12.35
N ARG A 47 9.53 15.92 13.02
CA ARG A 47 9.41 15.86 14.49
C ARG A 47 10.01 14.58 15.09
N GLY A 48 10.71 13.78 14.30
CA GLY A 48 11.32 12.52 14.71
C GLY A 48 10.33 11.35 14.85
N GLY A 49 9.13 11.46 14.27
CA GLY A 49 8.13 10.39 14.33
C GLY A 49 8.40 9.22 13.37
N HIS A 50 7.80 8.08 13.68
CA HIS A 50 7.77 6.88 12.82
C HIS A 50 6.38 6.70 12.21
N ILE A 51 6.31 6.14 11.00
CA ILE A 51 5.08 6.05 10.22
C ILE A 51 4.93 4.64 9.65
N GLY A 52 3.88 3.96 10.11
CA GLY A 52 3.30 2.81 9.43
C GLY A 52 2.22 3.27 8.45
N THR A 53 2.17 2.69 7.25
CA THR A 53 1.13 3.02 6.27
C THR A 53 0.58 1.77 5.61
N HIS A 54 -0.68 1.46 5.91
CA HIS A 54 -1.48 0.53 5.13
C HIS A 54 -1.47 0.86 3.64
N ALA A 55 -1.02 -0.13 2.86
CA ALA A 55 -1.19 -0.23 1.42
C ALA A 55 -1.43 -1.70 1.05
N TYR A 56 -2.59 -1.99 0.46
CA TYR A 56 -2.94 -3.35 0.09
C TYR A 56 -2.90 -3.58 -1.42
N GLY A 57 -3.59 -2.76 -2.21
CA GLY A 57 -3.67 -2.91 -3.66
C GLY A 57 -2.34 -2.58 -4.36
N ASP A 58 -2.10 -3.15 -5.53
CA ASP A 58 -0.85 -2.96 -6.29
C ASP A 58 -0.65 -1.48 -6.71
N ARG A 59 -1.73 -0.78 -7.08
CA ARG A 59 -1.68 0.66 -7.35
C ARG A 59 -1.38 1.46 -6.08
N ALA A 60 -1.96 1.08 -4.94
CA ALA A 60 -1.66 1.68 -3.65
C ALA A 60 -0.19 1.51 -3.27
N VAL A 61 0.35 0.31 -3.44
CA VAL A 61 1.77 -0.01 -3.19
C VAL A 61 2.68 0.84 -4.08
N ARG A 62 2.41 0.94 -5.38
CA ARG A 62 3.19 1.80 -6.30
C ARG A 62 3.24 3.25 -5.80
N ASN A 63 2.07 3.83 -5.50
CA ASN A 63 1.97 5.21 -5.06
C ASN A 63 2.64 5.43 -3.69
N LEU A 64 2.52 4.49 -2.75
CA LEU A 64 3.20 4.60 -1.46
C LEU A 64 4.72 4.57 -1.62
N LEU A 65 5.26 3.71 -2.50
CA LEU A 65 6.69 3.67 -2.78
C LEU A 65 7.19 4.98 -3.43
N ASP A 66 6.38 5.61 -4.28
CA ASP A 66 6.70 6.95 -4.84
C ASP A 66 6.75 8.02 -3.74
N VAL A 67 5.80 7.99 -2.79
CA VAL A 67 5.77 8.88 -1.63
C VAL A 67 7.02 8.68 -0.76
N TYR A 68 7.34 7.43 -0.42
CA TYR A 68 8.51 7.11 0.40
C TYR A 68 9.82 7.50 -0.26
N GLU A 69 9.97 7.25 -1.57
CA GLU A 69 11.18 7.65 -2.30
C GLU A 69 11.39 9.17 -2.25
N ARG A 70 10.31 9.96 -2.38
CA ARG A 70 10.38 11.43 -2.24
C ARG A 70 10.82 11.86 -0.85
N LEU A 71 10.33 11.19 0.21
CA LEU A 71 10.72 11.49 1.58
C LEU A 71 12.18 11.07 1.86
N LEU A 72 12.61 9.92 1.37
CA LEU A 72 14.00 9.46 1.49
C LEU A 72 14.99 10.38 0.77
N LYS A 73 14.58 10.99 -0.36
CA LYS A 73 15.37 12.05 -1.02
C LYS A 73 15.52 13.31 -0.16
N ARG A 74 14.49 13.67 0.62
CA ARG A 74 14.52 14.82 1.55
C ARG A 74 15.30 14.51 2.83
N TYR A 75 15.23 13.27 3.29
CA TYR A 75 15.84 12.80 4.53
C TYR A 75 16.79 11.62 4.23
N PRO A 76 17.97 11.85 3.62
CA PRO A 76 18.86 10.78 3.15
C PRO A 76 19.47 9.92 4.26
N HIS A 77 19.40 10.37 5.51
CA HIS A 77 19.88 9.65 6.69
C HIS A 77 18.73 9.23 7.62
N LEU A 78 17.50 9.13 7.09
CA LEU A 78 16.36 8.68 7.85
C LEU A 78 16.63 7.28 8.43
N PRO A 79 16.45 7.07 9.75
CA PRO A 79 16.67 5.76 10.34
C PRO A 79 15.80 4.67 9.67
N GLN A 80 16.36 3.48 9.51
CA GLN A 80 15.60 2.34 9.00
C GLN A 80 14.42 2.04 9.94
N GLY A 81 13.27 1.68 9.36
CA GLY A 81 12.04 1.46 10.12
C GLY A 81 11.30 2.74 10.53
N THR A 82 11.74 3.93 10.11
CA THR A 82 10.92 5.14 10.22
C THR A 82 9.74 5.14 9.25
N LEU A 83 9.92 4.57 8.05
CA LEU A 83 8.85 4.34 7.07
C LEU A 83 8.61 2.84 6.93
N VAL A 84 7.38 2.42 7.21
CA VAL A 84 6.97 1.01 7.19
C VAL A 84 5.70 0.89 6.35
N MET A 85 5.76 0.05 5.33
CA MET A 85 4.58 -0.35 4.58
C MET A 85 3.86 -1.45 5.33
N GLU A 86 2.60 -1.23 5.68
CA GLU A 86 1.79 -2.26 6.31
C GLU A 86 1.09 -3.07 5.21
N HIS A 87 1.05 -4.39 5.38
CA HIS A 87 0.53 -5.37 4.42
C HIS A 87 1.37 -5.61 3.18
N GLY A 88 1.43 -4.63 2.27
CA GLY A 88 1.98 -4.83 0.92
C GLY A 88 1.27 -5.96 0.15
N GLY A 89 -0.04 -6.10 0.36
CA GLY A 89 -0.81 -7.33 0.07
C GLY A 89 -0.72 -7.82 -1.38
N LEU A 90 -0.91 -6.94 -2.36
CA LEU A 90 -0.89 -7.26 -3.79
C LEU A 90 0.38 -6.75 -4.49
N ALA A 91 1.46 -6.48 -3.75
CA ALA A 91 2.68 -5.97 -4.33
C ALA A 91 3.26 -6.93 -5.39
N ILE A 92 3.43 -6.47 -6.64
CA ILE A 92 4.03 -7.26 -7.72
C ILE A 92 5.55 -7.37 -7.58
N ALA A 93 6.20 -8.21 -8.40
CA ALA A 93 7.62 -8.53 -8.27
C ALA A 93 8.53 -7.29 -8.30
N GLU A 94 8.26 -6.38 -9.23
CA GLU A 94 8.98 -5.12 -9.41
C GLU A 94 8.82 -4.21 -8.19
N GLN A 95 7.62 -4.14 -7.61
CA GLN A 95 7.33 -3.34 -6.42
C GLN A 95 8.03 -3.91 -5.19
N ARG A 96 8.06 -5.23 -5.02
CA ARG A 96 8.82 -5.89 -3.94
C ARG A 96 10.31 -5.61 -4.07
N ALA A 97 10.88 -5.73 -5.27
CA ALA A 97 12.28 -5.41 -5.52
C ALA A 97 12.59 -3.94 -5.21
N ARG A 98 11.67 -3.02 -5.57
CA ARG A 98 11.81 -1.59 -5.25
C ARG A 98 11.72 -1.32 -3.75
N ALA A 99 10.82 -1.95 -3.01
CA ALA A 99 10.74 -1.83 -1.56
C ALA A 99 12.05 -2.28 -0.88
N VAL A 100 12.65 -3.38 -1.34
CA VAL A 100 13.97 -3.85 -0.87
C VAL A 100 15.06 -2.83 -1.17
N ALA A 101 15.12 -2.32 -2.41
CA ALA A 101 16.13 -1.33 -2.81
C ALA A 101 16.04 -0.03 -2.01
N LEU A 102 14.82 0.39 -1.63
CA LEU A 102 14.58 1.55 -0.78
C LEU A 102 14.75 1.28 0.73
N GLY A 103 14.98 0.03 1.13
CA GLY A 103 15.09 -0.35 2.54
C GLY A 103 13.78 -0.23 3.34
N ILE A 104 12.63 -0.36 2.67
CA ILE A 104 11.30 -0.25 3.30
C ILE A 104 10.93 -1.56 3.98
N HIS A 105 10.65 -1.49 5.28
CA HIS A 105 10.15 -2.64 6.02
C HIS A 105 8.67 -2.88 5.69
N VAL A 106 8.28 -4.16 5.64
CA VAL A 106 6.90 -4.57 5.37
C VAL A 106 6.37 -5.41 6.52
N THR A 107 5.24 -5.01 7.10
CA THR A 107 4.55 -5.85 8.11
C THR A 107 3.57 -6.79 7.43
N ILE A 108 3.65 -8.08 7.78
CA ILE A 108 2.80 -9.12 7.20
C ILE A 108 1.93 -9.70 8.32
N ARG A 109 0.60 -9.66 8.14
CA ARG A 109 -0.35 -10.30 9.06
C ARG A 109 -0.68 -11.72 8.59
N HIS A 110 0.16 -12.68 9.00
CA HIS A 110 0.05 -14.10 8.61
C HIS A 110 -1.36 -14.73 8.81
N PRO A 111 -2.11 -14.46 9.90
CA PRO A 111 -3.45 -15.02 10.06
C PRO A 111 -4.45 -14.56 8.98
N LEU A 112 -4.23 -13.40 8.36
CA LEU A 112 -5.11 -12.97 7.27
C LEU A 112 -4.90 -13.78 5.99
N LEU A 113 -3.77 -14.48 5.79
CA LEU A 113 -3.60 -15.36 4.61
C LEU A 113 -4.69 -16.42 4.51
N HIS A 114 -5.14 -16.98 5.63
CA HIS A 114 -6.22 -17.99 5.66
C HIS A 114 -7.60 -17.40 5.37
N TYR A 115 -7.84 -16.15 5.74
CA TYR A 115 -9.11 -15.45 5.51
C TYR A 115 -9.16 -14.83 4.10
N PHE A 116 -8.02 -14.37 3.59
CA PHE A 116 -7.92 -13.68 2.31
C PHE A 116 -8.08 -14.58 1.10
N ALA A 117 -7.68 -15.85 1.15
CA ALA A 117 -7.90 -16.76 0.03
C ALA A 117 -9.40 -16.83 -0.35
N GLY A 118 -10.28 -16.91 0.65
CA GLY A 118 -11.73 -16.91 0.41
C GLY A 118 -12.25 -15.56 -0.11
N ILE A 119 -11.68 -14.44 0.32
CA ILE A 119 -12.09 -13.12 -0.17
C ILE A 119 -11.56 -12.87 -1.59
N GLN A 120 -10.32 -13.24 -1.89
CA GLN A 120 -9.77 -13.13 -3.25
C GLN A 120 -10.59 -13.94 -4.24
N GLU A 121 -11.02 -15.14 -3.84
CA GLU A 121 -11.90 -15.95 -4.67
C GLU A 121 -13.19 -15.20 -5.00
N VAL A 122 -13.80 -14.49 -4.05
CA VAL A 122 -15.09 -13.77 -4.23
C VAL A 122 -14.94 -12.46 -4.99
N TYR A 123 -13.87 -11.70 -4.78
CA TYR A 123 -13.74 -10.33 -5.32
C TYR A 123 -12.84 -10.23 -6.56
N ARG A 124 -11.92 -11.19 -6.75
CA ARG A 124 -10.93 -11.21 -7.84
C ARG A 124 -11.02 -12.43 -8.75
N GLY A 125 -11.73 -13.48 -8.33
CA GLY A 125 -11.87 -14.70 -9.12
C GLY A 125 -10.61 -15.55 -9.23
N ILE A 126 -9.63 -15.33 -8.32
CA ILE A 126 -8.40 -16.11 -8.16
C ILE A 126 -8.29 -16.68 -6.75
#